data_AF-A0A951P9B5-F1
#
_entry.id   AF-A0A951P9B5-F1
#
_cell.length_a   1.000
_cell.length_b   1.000
_cell.length_c   1.000
_cell.angle_alpha   90.00
_cell.angle_beta   90.00
_cell.angle_gamma   90.00
#
_symmetry.space_group_name_H-M   'P 1'
#
loop_
_entity.id
_entity.type
_entity.pdbx_description
1 polymer ?
#
loop_
_entity_poly.entity_id
_entity_poly.type
_entity_poly.pdbx_seq_one_letter_code
_entity_poly.pdbx_strand_id
1 'polypeptide(L)' 'MNAFSLSQIAFRWWVEVSLSEPQQTYHLGPFKSQAEAKHSRGAHVDALLHQETRDIVALIKQC' A
#
# COMPACT_ATOMS: atom_id res chain seq x y z
N MET A 1 12.24 26.60 22.05
CA MET A 1 10.90 26.69 21.41
C MET A 1 10.75 25.45 20.56
N ASN A 2 10.03 24.44 21.07
CA ASN A 2 9.92 23.13 20.43
C ASN A 2 8.94 23.23 19.25
N ALA A 3 9.48 23.34 18.05
CA ALA A 3 8.72 23.11 16.83
C ALA A 3 8.45 21.60 16.72
N PHE A 4 7.49 21.09 17.51
CA PHE A 4 6.86 19.81 17.22
C PHE A 4 6.11 20.02 15.91
N SER A 5 6.74 19.60 14.81
CA SER A 5 6.17 19.60 13.48
C SER A 5 4.75 19.04 13.55
N LEU A 6 3.75 19.91 13.34
CA LEU A 6 2.36 19.57 13.06
C LEU A 6 2.24 18.91 11.67
N SER A 7 3.15 17.99 11.38
CA SER A 7 3.15 17.11 10.22
C SER A 7 2.84 15.68 10.67
N GLN A 8 2.13 15.51 11.78
CA GLN A 8 1.27 14.35 12.02
C GLN A 8 0.07 14.39 11.06
N ILE A 9 0.34 14.57 9.76
CA ILE A 9 -0.62 14.18 8.75
C ILE A 9 -0.78 12.70 9.00
N ALA A 10 -1.92 12.32 9.59
CA ALA A 10 -2.18 10.97 10.05
C ALA A 10 -2.26 10.07 8.82
N PHE A 11 -1.11 9.62 8.33
CA PHE A 11 -1.00 8.66 7.25
C PHE A 11 -1.42 7.31 7.82
N ARG A 12 -2.73 7.14 7.94
CA ARG A 12 -3.36 5.98 8.58
C ARG A 12 -3.49 4.80 7.64
N TRP A 13 -3.19 4.95 6.36
CA TRP A 13 -3.49 3.94 5.36
C TRP A 13 -2.21 3.32 4.82
N TRP A 14 -2.14 2.00 4.78
CA TRP A 14 -1.08 1.26 4.10
C TRP A 14 -1.67 0.08 3.34
N VAL A 15 -1.00 -0.33 2.27
CA VAL A 15 -1.41 -1.48 1.45
C VAL A 15 -0.35 -2.55 1.62
N GLU A 16 -0.74 -3.67 2.18
CA GLU A 16 0.07 -4.88 2.21
C GLU A 16 -0.22 -5.65 0.92
N VAL A 17 0.79 -5.82 0.08
CA VAL A 17 0.69 -6.62 -1.14
C VAL A 17 1.51 -7.88 -0.92
N SER A 18 0.84 -9.02 -0.91
CA SER A 18 1.42 -10.35 -0.82
C SER A 18 1.24 -11.06 -2.14
N LEU A 19 2.33 -11.53 -2.71
CA LEU A 19 2.36 -12.44 -3.85
C LEU A 19 2.50 -13.87 -3.35
N SER A 20 1.92 -14.81 -4.10
CA SER A 20 2.11 -16.24 -3.81
C SER A 20 3.23 -16.88 -4.65
N GLU A 21 3.40 -16.47 -5.92
CA GLU A 21 4.49 -16.92 -6.78
C GLU A 21 5.07 -15.76 -7.59
N PRO A 22 6.30 -15.30 -7.29
CA PRO A 22 7.15 -15.67 -6.15
C PRO A 22 6.54 -15.20 -4.82
N GLN A 23 6.71 -15.96 -3.74
CA GLN A 23 6.18 -15.59 -2.42
C GLN A 23 6.91 -14.36 -1.86
N GLN A 24 6.34 -13.18 -2.07
CA GLN A 24 6.94 -11.92 -1.65
C GLN A 24 5.86 -10.99 -1.11
N THR A 25 6.09 -10.41 0.07
CA THR A 25 5.17 -9.44 0.66
C THR A 25 5.87 -8.10 0.83
N TYR A 26 5.19 -7.03 0.45
CA TYR A 26 5.68 -5.66 0.59
C TYR A 26 4.55 -4.73 1.00
N HIS A 27 4.95 -3.67 1.71
CA HIS A 27 4.04 -2.67 2.24
C HIS A 27 4.21 -1.36 1.48
N LEU A 28 3.13 -0.89 0.87
CA LEU A 28 3.06 0.40 0.22
C LEU A 28 2.45 1.39 1.19
N GLY A 29 3.12 2.52 1.40
CA GLY A 29 2.62 3.57 2.28
C GLY A 29 3.72 4.46 2.86
N PRO A 30 3.33 5.38 3.76
CA PRO A 30 1.99 5.54 4.31
C PRO A 30 1.16 6.55 3.50
N PHE A 31 -0.11 6.22 3.21
CA PHE A 31 -1.01 7.01 2.36
C PHE A 31 -1.89 7.97 3.17
N LYS A 32 -2.25 9.11 2.58
CA LYS A 32 -3.09 10.12 3.23
C LYS A 32 -4.58 9.76 3.21
N SER A 33 -5.01 8.98 2.22
CA SER A 33 -6.42 8.63 2.01
C SER A 33 -6.59 7.19 1.54
N GLN A 34 -7.74 6.59 1.89
CA GLN A 34 -8.12 5.27 1.37
C GLN A 34 -8.15 5.24 -0.16
N ALA A 35 -8.54 6.34 -0.80
CA ALA A 35 -8.57 6.46 -2.26
C ALA A 35 -7.17 6.32 -2.88
N GLU A 36 -6.15 6.97 -2.29
CA GLU A 36 -4.75 6.80 -2.73
C GLU A 36 -4.28 5.36 -2.54
N ALA A 37 -4.57 4.77 -1.37
CA ALA A 37 -4.26 3.38 -1.09
C ALA A 37 -4.94 2.42 -2.08
N LYS A 38 -6.23 2.65 -2.42
CA LYS A 38 -6.98 1.86 -3.41
C LYS A 38 -6.44 2.04 -4.83
N HIS A 39 -6.07 3.26 -5.20
CA HIS A 39 -5.51 3.57 -6.51
C HIS A 39 -4.13 2.92 -6.66
N SER A 40 -3.25 3.08 -5.68
CA SER A 40 -1.93 2.45 -5.64
C SER A 40 -2.06 0.93 -5.65
N ARG A 41 -2.96 0.37 -4.83
CA ARG A 41 -3.30 -1.06 -4.87
C ARG A 41 -3.68 -1.52 -6.28
N GLY A 42 -4.61 -0.84 -6.93
CA GLY A 42 -5.09 -1.21 -8.27
C GLY A 42 -3.97 -1.16 -9.30
N ALA A 43 -3.21 -0.07 -9.35
CA ALA A 43 -2.06 0.08 -10.24
C ALA A 43 -0.99 -0.99 -10.02
N HIS A 44 -0.73 -1.37 -8.76
CA HIS A 44 0.23 -2.42 -8.43
C HIS A 44 -0.27 -3.81 -8.80
N VAL A 45 -1.53 -4.14 -8.49
CA VAL A 45 -2.12 -5.42 -8.88
C VAL A 45 -2.13 -5.55 -10.40
N ASP A 46 -2.47 -4.49 -11.13
CA ASP A 46 -2.48 -4.48 -12.60
C ASP A 46 -1.07 -4.67 -13.19
N ALA A 47 -0.06 -3.99 -12.64
CA ALA A 47 1.33 -4.17 -13.04
C ALA A 47 1.84 -5.60 -12.76
N LEU A 48 1.48 -6.17 -11.61
CA LEU A 48 1.86 -7.54 -11.23
C LEU A 48 1.11 -8.59 -12.05
N LEU A 49 -0.17 -8.36 -12.37
CA LEU A 49 -0.97 -9.22 -13.24
C LEU A 49 -0.35 -9.31 -14.64
N HIS A 50 0.19 -8.19 -15.15
CA HIS A 50 0.94 -8.16 -16.40
C HIS A 50 2.31 -8.86 -16.32
N GLN A 51 2.88 -9.03 -15.13
CA GLN A 51 4.17 -9.68 -14.89
C GLN A 51 4.06 -11.19 -14.63
N GLU A 52 2.98 -11.85 -15.09
CA GLU A 52 2.70 -13.28 -14.86
C GLU A 52 2.63 -13.68 -13.38
N THR A 53 2.47 -12.72 -12.47
CA THR A 53 2.40 -12.99 -11.04
C THR A 53 1.02 -13.52 -10.69
N ARG A 54 0.96 -14.74 -10.16
CA ARG A 54 -0.30 -15.38 -9.75
C ARG A 54 -0.57 -15.15 -8.27
N ASP A 55 -1.86 -15.06 -7.94
CA ASP A 55 -2.34 -14.91 -6.56
C ASP A 55 -1.76 -13.68 -5.84
N ILE A 56 -2.04 -12.50 -6.40
CA ILE A 56 -1.73 -11.20 -5.79
C ILE A 56 -2.83 -10.85 -4.78
N VAL A 57 -2.47 -10.81 -3.50
CA VAL A 57 -3.35 -10.42 -2.40
C VAL A 57 -2.95 -9.04 -1.94
N ALA A 58 -3.79 -8.03 -2.17
CA ALA A 58 -3.49 -6.66 -1.77
C ALA A 58 -4.53 -6.13 -0.75
N LEU A 59 -4.10 -6.04 0.51
CA LEU A 59 -4.91 -5.68 1.67
C LEU A 59 -4.65 -4.24 2.08
N ILE A 60 -5.70 -3.44 2.10
CA ILE A 60 -5.64 -2.07 2.62
C ILE A 60 -5.92 -2.12 4.11
N LYS A 61 -4.95 -1.73 4.92
CA LYS A 61 -5.05 -1.68 6.37
C LYS A 61 -5.05 -0.20 6.80
N GLN A 62 -5.84 0.10 7.84
CA GLN A 62 -5.94 1.43 8.42
C GLN A 62 -5.51 1.37 9.90
N CYS A 63 -4.68 2.33 10.34
CA CYS A 63 -4.35 2.58 11.75
C CYS A 63 -5.26 3.62 12.41
#